data_AF-A0A956E4C0-F1
#
_entry.id   AF-A0A956E4C0-F1
#
_cell.length_a   1.000
_cell.length_b   1.000
_cell.length_c   1.000
_cell.angle_alpha   90.00
_cell.angle_beta   90.00
_cell.angle_gamma   90.00
#
_symmetry.space_group_name_H-M   'P 1'
#
loop_
_entity.id
_entity.type
_entity.pdbx_description
1 polymer ?
#
loop_
_entity_poly.entity_id
_entity_poly.type
_entity_poly.pdbx_seq_one_letter_code
_entity_poly.pdbx_strand_id
1 'polypeptide(L)'
;MGEPYSTTRTITGIRLVELLAPALGQDAALQAVRHACRLVGCSESELQREEAMKVLETVAEQPGLVGITGRFAKSRLLLQWK
;
A
#
# COMPACT_ATOMS: atom_id res chain seq x y z
N MET A 1 15.39 27.29 12.26
CA MET A 1 14.89 27.62 10.91
C MET A 1 14.82 26.30 10.16
N GLY A 2 13.70 25.57 10.30
CA GLY A 2 13.53 24.24 9.72
C GLY A 2 12.83 24.38 8.38
N GLU A 3 13.44 23.85 7.32
CA GLU A 3 12.92 23.91 5.97
C GLU A 3 11.53 23.25 5.84
N PRO A 4 10.55 23.86 5.15
CA PRO A 4 9.26 23.25 4.91
C PRO A 4 9.27 22.36 3.66
N TYR A 5 9.13 21.05 3.90
CA TYR A 5 8.55 20.03 3.02
C TYR A 5 9.37 19.61 1.79
N SER A 6 10.15 18.52 1.96
CA SER A 6 10.40 17.56 0.88
C SER A 6 9.11 17.27 0.12
N THR A 7 9.20 17.13 -1.19
CA THR A 7 8.12 16.79 -2.13
C THR A 7 7.55 15.38 -1.87
N THR A 8 6.90 15.17 -0.72
CA THR A 8 6.41 13.88 -0.27
C THR A 8 5.14 13.52 -1.04
N ARG A 9 5.29 12.69 -2.07
CA ARG A 9 4.16 12.17 -2.85
C ARG A 9 3.34 11.24 -1.95
N THR A 10 2.17 11.72 -1.51
CA THR A 10 1.21 10.93 -0.75
C THR A 10 0.27 10.15 -1.68
N ILE A 11 -0.25 9.02 -1.21
CA ILE A 11 -1.28 8.23 -1.90
C ILE A 11 -2.36 7.81 -0.92
N THR A 12 -3.53 7.43 -1.40
CA THR A 12 -4.61 6.92 -0.56
C THR A 12 -4.57 5.39 -0.48
N GLY A 13 -5.14 4.83 0.59
CA GLY A 13 -5.36 3.39 0.71
C GLY A 13 -6.24 2.83 -0.41
N ILE A 14 -7.18 3.62 -0.93
CA ILE A 14 -7.98 3.27 -2.12
C ILE A 14 -7.07 2.96 -3.32
N ARG A 15 -6.00 3.73 -3.52
CA ARG A 15 -5.07 3.46 -4.61
C ARG A 15 -4.32 2.13 -4.44
N LEU A 16 -4.00 1.75 -3.20
CA LEU A 16 -3.45 0.42 -2.92
C LEU A 16 -4.46 -0.69 -3.21
N VAL A 17 -5.74 -0.48 -2.88
CA VAL A 17 -6.82 -1.41 -3.21
C VAL A 17 -6.92 -1.60 -4.72
N GLU A 18 -6.88 -0.53 -5.51
CA GLU A 18 -6.90 -0.60 -6.98
C GLU A 18 -5.74 -1.39 -7.58
N LEU A 19 -4.57 -1.40 -6.92
CA LEU A 19 -3.42 -2.19 -7.38
C LEU A 19 -3.60 -3.69 -7.13
N LEU A 20 -4.36 -4.06 -6.09
CA LEU A 20 -4.58 -5.43 -5.64
C LEU A 20 -5.86 -6.05 -6.22
N ALA A 21 -6.90 -5.24 -6.39
CA ALA A 21 -8.24 -5.65 -6.82
C ALA A 21 -8.28 -6.47 -8.13
N PRO A 22 -7.44 -6.22 -9.16
CA PRO A 22 -7.43 -7.02 -10.38
C PRO A 22 -7.13 -8.51 -10.17
N ALA A 23 -6.46 -8.88 -9.08
CA ALA A 23 -6.14 -10.27 -8.77
C ALA A 23 -6.95 -10.84 -7.59
N LEU A 24 -7.28 -10.01 -6.60
CA LEU A 24 -7.95 -10.46 -5.38
C LEU A 24 -9.47 -10.23 -5.38
N GLY A 25 -9.96 -9.36 -6.27
CA GLY A 25 -11.29 -8.77 -6.14
C GLY A 25 -11.33 -7.61 -5.14
N GLN A 26 -12.37 -6.78 -5.24
CA GLN A 26 -12.49 -5.52 -4.50
C GLN A 26 -12.50 -5.72 -2.99
N ASP A 27 -13.33 -6.64 -2.49
CA ASP A 27 -13.52 -6.84 -1.04
C ASP A 27 -12.27 -7.41 -0.37
N ALA A 28 -11.64 -8.40 -0.98
CA ALA A 28 -10.43 -9.00 -0.44
C ALA A 28 -9.25 -8.01 -0.46
N ALA A 29 -9.12 -7.21 -1.52
CA ALA A 29 -8.13 -6.15 -1.58
C ALA A 29 -8.35 -5.09 -0.49
N LEU A 30 -9.61 -4.65 -0.29
CA LEU A 30 -9.96 -3.71 0.77
C LEU A 30 -9.64 -4.27 2.16
N GLN A 31 -10.00 -5.53 2.43
CA GLN A 31 -9.69 -6.17 3.71
C GLN A 31 -8.18 -6.30 3.95
N ALA A 32 -7.41 -6.68 2.93
CA ALA A 32 -5.96 -6.80 3.03
C ALA A 32 -5.29 -5.45 3.35
N VAL A 33 -5.68 -4.38 2.66
CA VAL A 33 -5.14 -3.02 2.90
C VAL A 33 -5.55 -2.51 4.28
N ARG A 34 -6.82 -2.67 4.68
CA ARG A 34 -7.31 -2.28 6.01
C ARG A 34 -6.56 -2.99 7.13
N HIS A 35 -6.38 -4.29 6.99
CA HIS A 35 -5.65 -5.09 7.97
C HIS A 35 -4.18 -4.64 8.06
N ALA A 36 -3.51 -4.47 6.92
CA ALA A 36 -2.14 -4.00 6.89
C ALA A 36 -1.98 -2.57 7.45
N CYS A 37 -2.86 -1.62 7.11
CA CYS A 37 -2.82 -0.26 7.67
C CYS A 37 -2.94 -0.28 9.20
N ARG A 38 -3.82 -1.13 9.75
CA ARG A 38 -3.94 -1.31 11.21
C ARG A 38 -2.65 -1.86 11.85
N LEU A 39 -1.97 -2.79 11.18
CA LEU A 39 -0.71 -3.36 11.67
C LEU A 39 0.45 -2.36 11.59
N VAL A 40 0.48 -1.55 10.53
CA VAL A 40 1.50 -0.51 10.32
C VAL A 40 1.26 0.72 11.22
N GLY A 41 0.01 0.95 11.65
CA GLY A 41 -0.38 2.08 12.48
C GLY A 41 -0.60 3.37 11.68
N CYS A 42 -1.03 3.26 10.42
CA CYS A 42 -1.23 4.40 9.51
C CYS A 42 -2.71 4.60 9.11
N SER A 43 -3.03 5.78 8.60
CA SER A 43 -4.37 6.11 8.11
C SER A 43 -4.55 5.70 6.65
N GLU A 44 -5.66 5.03 6.32
CA GLU A 44 -6.02 4.72 4.93
C GLU A 44 -6.30 5.97 4.08
N SER A 45 -6.56 7.12 4.71
CA SER A 45 -6.94 8.34 3.99
C SER A 45 -5.75 9.01 3.33
N GLU A 46 -4.57 8.91 3.94
CA GLU A 46 -3.35 9.51 3.45
C GLU A 46 -2.16 8.67 3.93
N LEU A 47 -1.46 8.08 2.97
CA LEU A 47 -0.26 7.29 3.19
C LEU A 47 0.92 8.01 2.55
N GLN A 48 1.93 8.28 3.34
CA GLN A 48 3.24 8.66 2.82
C GLN A 48 3.85 7.48 2.07
N ARG A 49 4.83 7.80 1.21
CA ARG A 49 5.55 6.80 0.41
C ARG A 49 6.01 5.61 1.24
N GLU A 50 6.64 5.86 2.39
CA GLU A 50 7.16 4.80 3.26
C GLU A 50 6.04 3.97 3.90
N GLU A 51 4.94 4.60 4.31
CA GLU A 51 3.79 3.91 4.91
C GLU A 51 3.11 3.00 3.89
N ALA A 52 2.88 3.49 2.67
CA ALA A 52 2.34 2.69 1.58
C ALA A 52 3.23 1.50 1.21
N MET A 53 4.56 1.67 1.25
CA MET A 53 5.50 0.57 1.04
C MET A 53 5.41 -0.48 2.15
N LYS A 54 5.36 -0.04 3.42
CA LYS A 54 5.18 -0.94 4.57
C LYS A 54 3.85 -1.69 4.50
N VAL A 55 2.76 -1.02 4.12
CA VAL A 55 1.45 -1.66 3.93
C VAL A 55 1.54 -2.78 2.90
N LEU A 56 2.16 -2.54 1.75
CA LEU A 56 2.32 -3.57 0.72
C LEU A 56 3.29 -4.68 1.14
N GLU A 57 4.30 -4.39 1.95
CA GLU A 57 5.17 -5.40 2.58
C GLU A 57 4.39 -6.30 3.54
N THR A 58 3.57 -5.73 4.42
CA THR A 58 2.70 -6.49 5.32
C THR A 58 1.70 -7.34 4.55
N VAL A 59 1.15 -6.85 3.43
CA VAL A 59 0.31 -7.68 2.54
C VAL A 59 1.13 -8.81 1.92
N ALA A 60 2.38 -8.53 1.50
CA ALA A 60 3.28 -9.52 0.88
C ALA A 60 3.75 -10.63 1.83
N GLU A 61 3.67 -10.44 3.14
CA GLU A 61 3.95 -11.46 4.16
C GLU A 61 2.83 -12.50 4.30
N GLN A 62 1.63 -12.21 3.79
CA GLN A 62 0.52 -13.16 3.85
C GLN A 62 0.77 -14.37 2.94
N PRO A 63 0.35 -15.59 3.35
CA PRO A 63 0.48 -16.76 2.50
C PRO A 63 -0.45 -16.70 1.28
N GLY A 64 -0.08 -17.44 0.23
CA GLY A 64 -0.92 -17.65 -0.95
C GLY A 64 -1.07 -16.43 -1.86
N LEU A 65 -2.22 -16.32 -2.52
CA LEU A 65 -2.49 -15.34 -3.58
C LEU A 65 -2.37 -13.89 -3.10
N VAL A 66 -2.76 -13.60 -1.86
CA VAL A 66 -2.69 -12.25 -1.28
C VAL A 66 -1.25 -11.76 -1.20
N GLY A 67 -0.33 -12.56 -0.64
CA GLY A 67 1.07 -12.17 -0.56
C GLY A 67 1.78 -12.09 -1.91
N ILE A 68 1.47 -13.00 -2.84
CA ILE A 68 1.98 -12.92 -4.21
C ILE A 68 1.55 -11.58 -4.85
N THR A 69 0.27 -11.22 -4.72
CA THR A 69 -0.26 -9.97 -5.28
C THR A 69 0.37 -8.75 -4.61
N GLY A 70 0.58 -8.77 -3.29
CA GLY A 70 1.26 -7.72 -2.54
C GLY A 70 2.67 -7.41 -3.09
N ARG A 71 3.47 -8.45 -3.39
CA ARG A 71 4.81 -8.28 -3.99
C ARG A 71 4.75 -7.61 -5.36
N PHE A 72 3.80 -8.03 -6.22
CA PHE A 72 3.62 -7.40 -7.52
C PHE A 72 3.12 -5.95 -7.42
N ALA A 73 2.17 -5.67 -6.52
CA ALA A 73 1.69 -4.32 -6.27
C ALA A 73 2.82 -3.40 -5.79
N LYS A 74 3.70 -3.89 -4.89
CA LYS A 74 4.89 -3.16 -4.43
C LYS A 74 5.81 -2.78 -5.60
N SER A 75 6.13 -3.75 -6.46
CA SER A 75 6.96 -3.50 -7.65
C SER A 75 6.32 -2.48 -8.60
N ARG A 76 5.01 -2.57 -8.84
CA ARG A 76 4.28 -1.61 -9.68
C ARG A 76 4.31 -0.20 -9.09
N LEU A 77 4.10 -0.08 -7.79
CA LEU A 77 4.10 1.23 -7.12
C LEU A 77 5.49 1.87 -7.15
N LEU A 78 6.55 1.09 -6.94
CA LEU A 78 7.94 1.56 -7.09
C LEU A 78 8.24 2.10 -8.50
N LEU A 79 7.72 1.44 -9.54
CA LEU A 79 7.89 1.88 -10.92
C LEU A 79 7.11 3.17 -11.24
N GLN A 80 5.96 3.40 -10.58
CA GLN A 80 5.15 4.63 -10.75
C GLN A 80 5.75 5.85 -10.04
N TRP A 81 6.68 5.63 -9.10
CA TRP A 81 7.34 6.67 -8.30
C TRP A 81 8.80 6.93 -8.68
N LYS A 82 9.28 6.33 -9.78
CA LYS A 82 10.44 6.85 -10.49
C LYS A 82 10.12 8.19 -11.13
#